data_AF-A0A0A2F2V0-F1
#
_entry.id   AF-A0A0A2F2V0-F1
#
_cell.length_a   1.000
_cell.length_b   1.000
_cell.length_c   1.000
_cell.angle_alpha   90.00
_cell.angle_beta   90.00
_cell.angle_gamma   90.00
#
_symmetry.space_group_name_H-M   'P 1'
#
loop_
_entity.id
_entity.type
_entity.pdbx_description
1 polymer ?
#
loop_
_entity_poly.entity_id
_entity_poly.type
_entity_poly.pdbx_seq_one_letter_code
_entity_poly.pdbx_strand_id
1 'polypeptide(L)'
;MNRKELKFEAPRYLNELREATQTNKQQWTHGSSSAPLVLELDTWEIGYEGTFAHITEWHVNQSNCTMILEAGTGYEEIDFPFCAAMLGQIVSREDFLKYFSELQEEFRVSPTPGGDAPTPSDKLNTNV
;
A
#
# COMPACT_ATOMS: atom_id res chain seq x y z
N MET A 1 -13.12 -7.54 13.17
CA MET A 1 -13.50 -7.32 11.77
C MET A 1 -13.25 -5.87 11.45
N ASN A 2 -11.98 -5.59 11.20
CA ASN A 2 -11.51 -4.31 10.73
C ASN A 2 -11.41 -4.37 9.20
N ARG A 3 -12.60 -4.30 8.56
CA ARG A 3 -12.74 -4.36 7.11
C ARG A 3 -12.71 -2.98 6.50
N LYS A 4 -11.94 -2.82 5.43
CA LYS A 4 -11.84 -1.59 4.65
C LYS A 4 -12.03 -1.90 3.18
N GLU A 5 -12.86 -1.12 2.50
CA GLU A 5 -12.91 -1.16 1.04
C GLU A 5 -11.53 -0.78 0.48
N LEU A 6 -11.07 -1.51 -0.53
CA LEU A 6 -9.83 -1.19 -1.23
C LEU A 6 -10.08 0.01 -2.14
N LYS A 7 -9.99 1.20 -1.55
CA LYS A 7 -10.13 2.47 -2.24
C LYS A 7 -8.92 3.34 -1.98
N PHE A 8 -7.99 3.40 -2.93
CA PHE A 8 -6.72 4.13 -2.83
C PHE A 8 -6.14 4.41 -4.22
N GLU A 9 -5.17 5.31 -4.29
CA GLU A 9 -4.41 5.61 -5.50
C GLU A 9 -3.24 4.65 -5.66
N ALA A 10 -3.05 4.08 -6.85
CA ALA A 10 -1.95 3.13 -7.08
C ALA A 10 -0.57 3.80 -6.94
N PRO A 11 0.45 3.11 -6.39
CA PRO A 11 1.79 3.67 -6.23
C PRO A 11 2.37 4.27 -7.51
N ARG A 12 2.15 3.65 -8.67
CA ARG A 12 2.58 4.18 -9.96
C ARG A 12 2.11 5.61 -10.21
N TYR A 13 0.83 5.90 -9.95
CA TYR A 13 0.30 7.24 -10.16
C TYR A 13 0.90 8.23 -9.18
N LEU A 14 1.11 7.82 -7.92
CA LEU A 14 1.75 8.65 -6.90
C LEU A 14 3.20 9.00 -7.28
N ASN A 15 3.94 8.05 -7.84
CA ASN A 15 5.33 8.26 -8.28
C ASN A 15 5.44 9.18 -9.50
N GLU A 16 4.39 9.28 -10.31
CA GLU A 16 4.33 10.15 -11.50
C GLU A 16 3.90 11.60 -11.16
N LEU A 17 3.44 11.86 -9.91
CA LEU A 17 3.07 13.20 -9.47
C LEU A 17 4.30 14.11 -9.35
N ARG A 18 4.28 15.23 -10.08
CA ARG A 18 5.33 16.27 -10.00
C ARG A 18 5.14 17.23 -8.82
N GLU A 19 3.91 17.35 -8.34
CA GLU A 19 3.52 18.24 -7.25
C GLU A 19 2.49 17.53 -6.37
N ALA A 20 2.40 17.95 -5.11
CA ALA A 20 1.38 17.49 -4.17
C ALA A 20 0.00 18.00 -4.63
N THR A 21 -0.64 17.24 -5.51
CA THR A 21 -1.98 17.48 -6.01
C THR A 21 -2.95 16.54 -5.33
N GLN A 22 -4.19 16.99 -5.15
CA GLN A 22 -5.23 16.19 -4.55
C GLN A 22 -5.70 15.15 -5.58
N THR A 23 -5.25 13.91 -5.42
CA THR A 23 -5.71 12.78 -6.23
C THR A 23 -6.98 12.17 -5.65
N ASN A 24 -7.78 11.54 -6.51
CA ASN A 24 -9.01 10.89 -6.11
C ASN A 24 -8.77 9.39 -5.98
N LYS A 25 -8.90 8.86 -4.77
CA LYS A 25 -8.79 7.42 -4.50
C LYS A 25 -9.75 6.63 -5.40
N GLN A 26 -9.22 5.63 -6.08
CA GLN A 26 -9.98 4.76 -6.97
C GLN A 26 -10.38 3.49 -6.25
N GLN A 27 -11.56 2.96 -6.60
CA GLN A 27 -12.04 1.68 -6.07
C GLN A 27 -11.39 0.54 -6.85
N TRP A 28 -10.79 -0.39 -6.12
CA TRP A 28 -10.15 -1.58 -6.70
C TRP A 28 -11.16 -2.72 -6.81
N THR A 29 -11.05 -3.48 -7.90
CA THR A 29 -12.02 -4.52 -8.27
C THR A 29 -11.34 -5.82 -8.68
N HIS A 30 -12.08 -6.93 -8.70
CA HIS A 30 -11.56 -8.22 -9.11
C HIS A 30 -11.60 -8.37 -10.64
N GLY A 31 -10.43 -8.43 -11.30
CA GLY A 31 -10.33 -8.67 -12.75
C GLY A 31 -11.29 -7.82 -13.59
N SER A 32 -12.22 -8.46 -14.30
CA SER A 32 -13.25 -7.78 -15.11
C SER A 32 -14.57 -7.52 -14.38
N SER A 33 -14.67 -7.90 -13.10
CA SER A 33 -15.84 -7.63 -12.27
C SER A 33 -15.88 -6.17 -11.82
N SER A 34 -17.08 -5.63 -11.62
CA SER A 34 -17.27 -4.32 -11.00
C SER A 34 -17.38 -4.37 -9.47
N ALA A 35 -17.34 -5.55 -8.87
CA ALA A 35 -17.53 -5.66 -7.42
C ALA A 35 -16.28 -5.14 -6.67
N PRO A 36 -16.47 -4.32 -5.61
CA PRO A 36 -15.37 -3.84 -4.78
C PRO A 36 -14.63 -4.99 -4.11
N LEU A 37 -13.33 -4.80 -3.96
CA LEU A 37 -12.51 -5.59 -3.05
C LEU A 37 -12.53 -5.00 -1.63
N VAL A 38 -12.42 -5.88 -0.64
CA VAL A 38 -12.35 -5.50 0.78
C VAL A 38 -11.12 -6.11 1.41
N LEU A 39 -10.34 -5.32 2.14
CA LEU A 39 -9.23 -5.78 2.98
C LEU A 39 -9.71 -6.02 4.41
N GLU A 40 -9.51 -7.23 4.94
CA GLU A 40 -9.64 -7.56 6.36
C GLU A 40 -8.27 -7.42 7.03
N LEU A 41 -8.10 -6.35 7.81
CA LEU A 41 -6.81 -6.01 8.41
C LEU A 41 -6.43 -6.93 9.57
N ASP A 42 -7.39 -7.64 10.16
CA ASP A 42 -7.12 -8.58 11.26
C ASP A 42 -6.47 -9.88 10.75
N THR A 43 -6.66 -10.24 9.47
CA THR A 43 -6.18 -11.49 8.86
C THR A 43 -5.31 -11.29 7.63
N TRP A 44 -5.09 -10.05 7.21
CA TRP A 44 -4.34 -9.72 5.98
C TRP A 44 -4.96 -10.32 4.72
N GLU A 45 -6.28 -10.50 4.70
CA GLU A 45 -6.98 -11.12 3.58
C GLU A 45 -7.70 -10.07 2.72
N ILE A 46 -7.63 -10.23 1.41
CA ILE A 46 -8.47 -9.48 0.46
C ILE A 46 -9.63 -10.38 0.03
N GLY A 47 -10.82 -9.82 0.10
CA GLY A 47 -12.08 -10.48 -0.19
C GLY A 47 -12.81 -9.92 -1.40
N TYR A 48 -13.45 -10.82 -2.16
CA TYR A 48 -14.36 -10.55 -3.27
C TYR A 48 -15.50 -11.59 -3.25
N GLU A 49 -16.76 -11.16 -3.23
CA GLU A 49 -17.96 -12.02 -3.33
C GLU A 49 -17.94 -13.32 -2.48
N GLY A 50 -17.32 -13.27 -1.29
CA GLY A 50 -17.21 -14.41 -0.38
C GLY A 50 -15.95 -15.26 -0.53
N THR A 51 -15.14 -15.03 -1.56
CA THR A 51 -13.78 -15.55 -1.68
C THR A 51 -12.82 -14.63 -0.93
N PHE A 52 -11.96 -15.22 -0.10
CA PHE A 52 -10.90 -14.52 0.61
C PHE A 52 -9.60 -15.28 0.42
N ALA A 53 -8.51 -14.54 0.26
CA ALA A 53 -7.17 -15.09 0.25
C ALA A 53 -6.21 -14.06 0.85
N HIS A 54 -5.07 -14.55 1.32
CA HIS A 54 -4.04 -13.71 1.92
C HIS A 54 -3.53 -12.68 0.91
N ILE A 55 -3.19 -11.47 1.37
CA ILE A 55 -2.82 -10.34 0.51
C ILE A 55 -1.67 -10.68 -0.45
N THR A 56 -0.67 -11.43 0.01
CA THR A 56 0.48 -11.85 -0.82
C THR A 56 0.14 -12.85 -1.93
N GLU A 57 -1.05 -13.44 -1.93
CA GLU A 57 -1.50 -14.34 -3.01
C GLU A 57 -2.07 -13.58 -4.21
N TRP A 58 -2.37 -12.30 -4.05
CA TRP A 58 -2.97 -11.48 -5.10
C TRP A 58 -1.92 -10.95 -6.07
N HIS A 59 -2.33 -10.88 -7.33
CA HIS A 59 -1.62 -10.15 -8.37
C HIS A 59 -2.40 -8.89 -8.73
N VAL A 60 -1.68 -7.81 -9.00
CA VAL A 60 -2.23 -6.47 -9.16
C VAL A 60 -1.94 -5.90 -10.53
N ASN A 61 -2.89 -5.17 -11.12
CA ASN A 61 -2.65 -4.33 -12.28
C ASN A 61 -2.94 -2.88 -11.89
N GLN A 62 -1.87 -2.12 -11.68
CA GLN A 62 -1.96 -0.72 -11.26
C GLN A 62 -2.57 0.21 -12.32
N SER A 63 -2.56 -0.18 -13.60
CA SER A 63 -3.02 0.68 -14.70
C SER A 63 -4.54 0.76 -14.83
N ASN A 64 -5.25 -0.23 -14.28
CA ASN A 64 -6.70 -0.32 -14.33
C ASN A 64 -7.34 -0.56 -12.94
N CYS A 65 -6.54 -0.51 -11.86
CA CYS A 65 -6.99 -0.73 -10.48
C CYS A 65 -7.71 -2.07 -10.27
N THR A 66 -7.14 -3.15 -10.82
CA THR A 66 -7.70 -4.50 -10.67
C THR A 66 -6.74 -5.45 -9.96
N MET A 67 -7.30 -6.47 -9.32
CA MET A 67 -6.54 -7.56 -8.69
C MET A 67 -7.14 -8.90 -9.07
N ILE A 68 -6.31 -9.95 -9.13
CA ILE A 68 -6.72 -11.34 -9.40
C ILE A 68 -5.88 -12.32 -8.57
N LEU A 69 -6.38 -13.54 -8.36
CA LEU A 69 -5.64 -14.63 -7.70
C LEU A 69 -4.78 -15.46 -8.66
N GLU A 70 -5.12 -15.44 -9.95
CA GLU A 70 -4.43 -16.20 -10.97
C GLU A 70 -3.32 -15.38 -11.63
N ALA A 71 -2.30 -16.03 -12.20
CA ALA A 71 -1.31 -15.33 -13.00
C ALA A 71 -1.94 -14.77 -14.28
N GLY A 72 -1.75 -13.47 -14.55
CA GLY A 72 -2.31 -12.79 -15.71
C GLY A 72 -1.30 -11.87 -16.39
N THR A 73 -1.47 -11.66 -17.71
CA THR A 73 -0.62 -10.70 -18.43
C THR A 73 -0.89 -9.28 -17.94
N GLY A 74 0.18 -8.56 -17.56
CA GLY A 74 0.08 -7.20 -17.04
C GLY A 74 -0.35 -7.12 -15.57
N TYR A 75 -0.38 -8.24 -14.87
CA TYR A 75 -0.49 -8.28 -13.41
C TYR A 75 0.88 -8.61 -12.81
N GLU A 76 1.19 -7.98 -11.68
CA GLU A 76 2.42 -8.18 -10.91
C GLU A 76 2.10 -8.67 -9.51
N GLU A 77 3.02 -9.40 -8.89
CA GLU A 77 2.87 -9.79 -7.48
C GLU A 77 2.82 -8.55 -6.58
N ILE A 78 2.03 -8.62 -5.51
CA ILE A 78 2.03 -7.56 -4.51
C ILE A 78 3.36 -7.55 -3.76
N ASP A 79 3.97 -6.37 -3.68
CA ASP A 79 5.19 -6.13 -2.93
C ASP A 79 4.96 -5.26 -1.68
N PHE A 80 6.00 -5.17 -0.85
CA PHE A 80 5.98 -4.37 0.37
C PHE A 80 5.66 -2.88 0.10
N PRO A 81 6.30 -2.18 -0.85
CA PRO A 81 5.96 -0.80 -1.20
C PRO A 81 4.48 -0.60 -1.55
N PHE A 82 3.88 -1.52 -2.32
CA PHE A 82 2.48 -1.46 -2.67
C PHE A 82 1.58 -1.56 -1.43
N CYS A 83 1.79 -2.57 -0.59
CA CYS A 83 1.03 -2.75 0.65
C CYS A 83 1.17 -1.54 1.59
N ALA A 84 2.38 -1.01 1.74
CA ALA A 84 2.63 0.15 2.58
C ALA A 84 1.89 1.40 2.07
N ALA A 85 1.94 1.65 0.75
CA ALA A 85 1.23 2.77 0.14
C ALA A 85 -0.29 2.61 0.23
N MET A 86 -0.80 1.39 0.08
CA MET A 86 -2.22 1.06 0.23
C MET A 86 -2.68 1.33 1.67
N LEU A 87 -2.02 0.76 2.67
CA LEU A 87 -2.36 0.96 4.07
C LEU A 87 -2.29 2.43 4.47
N GLY A 88 -1.21 3.13 4.10
CA GLY A 88 -1.01 4.54 4.43
C GLY A 88 -2.11 5.46 3.89
N GLN A 89 -2.84 5.03 2.86
CA GLN A 89 -3.99 5.74 2.33
C GLN A 89 -5.33 5.29 2.93
N ILE A 90 -5.45 4.05 3.39
CA ILE A 90 -6.73 3.46 3.83
C ILE A 90 -6.99 3.69 5.32
N VAL A 91 -5.95 3.65 6.16
CA VAL A 91 -6.10 3.68 7.62
C VAL A 91 -5.60 4.99 8.24
N SER A 92 -5.88 5.18 9.53
CA SER A 92 -5.35 6.31 10.30
C SER A 92 -3.84 6.20 10.46
N ARG A 93 -3.16 7.28 10.88
CA ARG A 93 -1.71 7.23 11.16
C ARG A 93 -1.37 6.21 12.26
N GLU A 94 -2.19 6.14 13.31
CA GLU A 94 -1.97 5.23 14.44
C GLU A 94 -2.10 3.77 14.00
N ASP A 95 -3.16 3.47 13.24
CA ASP A 95 -3.38 2.15 12.65
C ASP A 95 -2.29 1.79 11.65
N PHE A 96 -1.87 2.76 10.82
CA PHE A 96 -0.81 2.54 9.83
C PHE A 96 0.47 2.08 10.52
N LEU A 97 0.92 2.78 11.57
CA LEU A 97 2.13 2.39 12.30
C LEU A 97 2.00 0.99 12.92
N LYS A 98 0.81 0.65 13.44
CA LYS A 98 0.55 -0.68 13.98
C LYS A 98 0.67 -1.76 12.90
N TYR A 99 -0.05 -1.60 11.79
CA TYR A 99 -0.09 -2.56 10.70
C TYR A 99 1.22 -2.62 9.91
N PHE A 100 1.96 -1.52 9.82
CA PHE A 100 3.22 -1.45 9.11
C PHE A 100 4.30 -2.34 9.73
N SER A 101 4.36 -2.44 11.06
CA SER A 101 5.31 -3.35 11.73
C SER A 101 5.02 -4.83 11.43
N GLU A 102 3.75 -5.23 11.40
CA GLU A 102 3.34 -6.59 11.02
C GLU A 102 3.67 -6.87 9.55
N LEU A 103 3.42 -5.89 8.66
CA LEU A 103 3.76 -5.99 7.24
C LEU A 103 5.27 -6.14 6.99
N GLN A 104 6.11 -5.47 7.78
CA GLN A 104 7.57 -5.64 7.68
C GLN A 104 8.00 -7.08 7.96
N GLU A 105 7.42 -7.72 8.98
CA GLU A 105 7.69 -9.12 9.31
C GLU A 105 7.21 -10.06 8.21
N GLU A 106 6.01 -9.82 7.67
CA GLU A 106 5.41 -10.61 6.57
C GLU A 106 6.30 -10.65 5.33
N PHE A 107 6.84 -9.50 4.94
CA PHE A 107 7.74 -9.36 3.80
C PHE A 107 9.23 -9.54 4.18
N ARG A 108 9.53 -9.90 5.43
CA ARG A 108 10.90 -10.07 5.97
C ARG A 108 11.80 -8.86 5.70
N VAL A 109 11.23 -7.67 5.77
CA VAL A 109 11.95 -6.41 5.60
C VAL A 109 12.65 -6.11 6.92
N SER A 110 13.96 -6.35 6.97
CA SER A 110 14.79 -5.88 8.08
C SER A 110 14.71 -4.35 8.15
N PRO A 111 14.53 -3.74 9.34
CA PRO A 111 14.80 -2.33 9.51
C PRO A 111 16.25 -2.09 9.08
N THR A 112 16.48 -1.24 8.08
CA THR A 112 17.85 -0.89 7.68
C THR A 112 18.60 -0.39 8.92
N PRO A 113 19.63 -1.12 9.42
CA PRO A 113 20.43 -0.60 10.51
C PRO A 113 21.32 0.48 9.90
N GLY A 114 20.97 1.76 10.07
CA GLY A 114 21.81 2.88 9.64
C GLY A 114 21.16 3.90 8.72
N GLY A 115 19.91 4.29 8.98
CA GLY A 115 19.50 5.65 8.63
C GLY A 115 20.09 6.58 9.67
N ASP A 116 21.24 7.20 9.39
CA ASP A 116 21.70 8.35 10.16
C ASP A 116 20.54 9.34 10.25
N ALA A 117 20.02 9.55 11.47
CA ALA A 117 19.14 10.66 11.73
C ALA A 117 19.87 11.91 11.22
N PRO A 118 19.25 12.77 10.39
CA PRO A 118 19.85 14.05 10.07
C PRO A 118 20.01 14.77 11.41
N THR A 119 21.26 14.89 11.87
CA THR A 119 21.57 15.71 13.02
C THR A 119 21.17 17.13 12.64
N PRO A 120 20.34 17.83 13.42
CA PRO A 120 20.11 19.25 13.21
C PRO A 120 21.41 19.95 13.59
N SER A 121 22.31 20.09 12.62
CA SER A 121 23.51 20.90 12.80
C SER A 121 23.13 22.35 12.58
N ASP A 122 22.50 22.93 13.60
CA ASP A 122 22.57 24.35 13.88
C ASP A 122 24.04 24.74 13.95
N LYS A 123 24.56 25.40 12.91
CA LYS A 123 25.40 26.59 13.03
C LYS A 123 25.19 27.48 11.81
N LEU A 124 24.27 28.42 12.00
CA LEU A 124 24.41 29.83 11.64
C LEU A 124 25.89 30.20 11.42
N ASN A 125 26.32 30.35 10.18
CA ASN A 125 27.61 30.97 9.89
C ASN A 125 27.35 32.42 9.49
N THR A 126 27.22 33.25 10.53
CA THR A 126 27.41 34.70 10.43
C THR A 126 28.90 35.03 10.30
N ASN A 127 29.19 35.95 9.38
CA ASN A 127 30.45 36.66 9.09
C ASN A 127 31.41 35.88 8.17
N VAL A 128 31.87 36.45 7.04
CA VAL A 128 32.47 37.79 6.89
C VAL A 128 32.05 38.46 5.58
#